data_AF-A0A970CYW0-F1
#
_entry.id   AF-A0A970CYW0-F1
#
_cell.length_a   1.000
_cell.length_b   1.000
_cell.length_c   1.000
_cell.angle_alpha   90.00
_cell.angle_beta   90.00
_cell.angle_gamma   90.00
#
_symmetry.space_group_name_H-M   'P 1'
#
loop_
_entity.id
_entity.type
_entity.pdbx_description
1 polymer ?
#
loop_
_entity_poly.entity_id
_entity_poly.type
_entity_poly.pdbx_seq_one_letter_code
_entity_poly.pdbx_strand_id
1 'polypeptide(L)'
;MTNEEFANMIESIKGKLYKTAMGYMGSRSQSLDVLDEAIYKALCNHKKLREEKYFDTWMTRILINECYNEIRRQKRISDYDELEEVSIEDLDNLPLNGIILTNINRQV
;
A
#
# COMPACT_ATOMS: atom_id res chain seq x y z
N MET A 1 -16.13 -2.15 23.48
CA MET A 1 -14.68 -2.05 23.33
C MET A 1 -14.20 -0.60 23.36
N THR A 2 -13.44 -0.25 24.37
CA THR A 2 -12.69 1.02 24.49
C THR A 2 -11.43 0.98 23.62
N ASN A 3 -10.77 2.14 23.41
CA ASN A 3 -9.50 2.19 22.68
C ASN A 3 -8.39 1.40 23.40
N GLU A 4 -8.41 1.41 24.74
CA GLU A 4 -7.42 0.72 25.56
C GLU A 4 -7.58 -0.81 25.49
N GLU A 5 -8.82 -1.31 25.58
CA GLU A 5 -9.12 -2.73 25.40
C GLU A 5 -8.64 -3.22 24.03
N PHE A 6 -8.91 -2.46 22.98
CA PHE A 6 -8.50 -2.80 21.63
C PHE A 6 -6.97 -2.77 21.44
N ALA A 7 -6.28 -1.79 22.02
CA ALA A 7 -4.82 -1.73 22.00
C ALA A 7 -4.20 -2.95 22.69
N ASN A 8 -4.74 -3.38 23.82
CA ASN A 8 -4.31 -4.58 24.53
C ASN A 8 -4.51 -5.86 23.69
N MET A 9 -5.63 -5.96 22.98
CA MET A 9 -5.86 -7.06 22.04
C MET A 9 -4.82 -7.08 20.92
N ILE A 10 -4.46 -5.92 20.34
CA ILE A 10 -3.42 -5.81 19.31
C ILE A 10 -2.08 -6.31 19.87
N GLU A 11 -1.67 -5.82 21.04
CA GLU A 11 -0.38 -6.21 21.62
C GLU A 11 -0.32 -7.72 21.90
N SER A 12 -1.43 -8.35 22.28
CA SER A 12 -1.49 -9.80 22.49
C SER A 12 -1.19 -10.63 21.23
N ILE A 13 -1.46 -10.10 20.02
CA ILE A 13 -1.25 -10.81 18.75
C ILE A 13 -0.14 -10.22 17.88
N LYS A 14 0.47 -9.11 18.28
CA LYS A 14 1.49 -8.38 17.50
C LYS A 14 2.63 -9.27 17.03
N GLY A 15 3.10 -10.18 17.89
CA GLY A 15 4.15 -11.14 17.53
C GLY A 15 3.74 -12.14 16.43
N LYS A 16 2.47 -12.58 16.42
CA LYS A 16 1.90 -13.44 15.37
C LYS A 16 1.74 -12.68 14.05
N LEU A 17 1.27 -11.44 14.12
CA LEU A 17 1.17 -10.56 12.96
C LEU A 17 2.55 -10.27 12.36
N TYR A 18 3.54 -9.94 13.19
CA TYR A 18 4.92 -9.74 12.74
C TYR A 18 5.49 -10.96 12.00
N LYS A 19 5.35 -12.16 12.57
CA LYS A 19 5.79 -13.40 11.90
C LYS A 19 5.09 -13.61 10.56
N THR A 20 3.81 -13.26 10.47
CA THR A 20 3.05 -13.32 9.21
C THR A 20 3.62 -12.32 8.20
N ALA A 21 3.82 -11.06 8.59
CA ALA A 21 4.39 -10.02 7.72
C ALA A 21 5.79 -10.38 7.22
N MET A 22 6.64 -10.95 8.09
CA MET A 22 7.96 -11.47 7.72
C MET A 22 7.90 -12.51 6.61
N GLY A 23 6.87 -13.37 6.60
CA GLY A 23 6.66 -14.36 5.55
C GLY A 23 6.33 -13.74 4.18
N TYR A 24 5.73 -12.55 4.15
CA TYR A 24 5.42 -11.84 2.90
C TYR A 24 6.55 -10.91 2.44
N MET A 25 7.20 -10.19 3.37
CA MET A 25 8.17 -9.14 3.03
C MET A 25 9.61 -9.63 2.95
N GLY A 26 10.00 -10.68 3.68
CA GLY A 26 11.38 -11.18 3.72
C GLY A 26 12.41 -10.28 4.43
N SER A 27 12.09 -9.00 4.68
CA SER A 27 12.92 -8.05 5.42
C SER A 27 12.28 -7.62 6.72
N ARG A 28 13.09 -7.48 7.78
CA ARG A 28 12.67 -6.96 9.08
C ARG A 28 12.07 -5.55 8.97
N SER A 29 12.72 -4.65 8.22
CA SER A 29 12.28 -3.26 8.12
C SER A 29 10.90 -3.19 7.48
N GLN A 30 10.76 -3.75 6.28
CA GLN A 30 9.50 -3.76 5.54
C GLN A 30 8.37 -4.45 6.31
N SER A 31 8.69 -5.50 7.07
CA SER A 31 7.70 -6.20 7.91
C SER A 31 7.18 -5.33 9.05
N LEU A 32 8.06 -4.52 9.67
CA LEU A 32 7.64 -3.58 10.70
C LEU A 32 6.80 -2.46 10.11
N ASP A 33 7.21 -1.90 8.97
CA ASP A 33 6.47 -0.82 8.30
C ASP A 33 5.05 -1.27 7.92
N VAL A 34 4.91 -2.46 7.33
CA VAL A 34 3.61 -3.04 6.96
C VAL A 34 2.77 -3.37 8.19
N LEU A 35 3.39 -3.87 9.27
CA LEU A 35 2.69 -4.17 10.52
C LEU A 35 2.14 -2.90 11.17
N ASP A 36 2.94 -1.84 11.25
CA ASP A 36 2.54 -0.57 11.86
C ASP A 36 1.43 0.10 11.06
N GLU A 37 1.48 0.06 9.73
CA GLU A 37 0.40 0.54 8.86
C GLU A 37 -0.90 -0.25 9.06
N ALA A 38 -0.82 -1.58 9.21
CA ALA A 38 -1.97 -2.42 9.49
C ALA A 38 -2.59 -2.12 10.86
N ILE A 39 -1.76 -1.93 11.89
CA ILE A 39 -2.19 -1.55 13.24
C ILE A 39 -2.85 -0.17 13.22
N TYR A 40 -2.25 0.80 12.53
CA TYR A 40 -2.81 2.14 12.37
C TYR A 40 -4.21 2.09 11.73
N LYS A 41 -4.36 1.37 10.61
CA LYS A 41 -5.65 1.19 9.93
C LYS A 41 -6.67 0.50 10.82
N ALA A 42 -6.26 -0.50 11.58
CA ALA A 42 -7.12 -1.19 12.52
C ALA A 42 -7.61 -0.24 13.63
N LEU A 43 -6.74 0.57 14.22
CA LEU A 43 -7.09 1.57 15.23
C LEU A 43 -8.07 2.60 14.68
N CYS A 44 -7.87 3.11 13.47
CA CYS A 44 -8.81 4.04 12.84
C CYS A 44 -10.18 3.41 12.55
N ASN A 45 -10.24 2.09 12.37
CA ASN A 45 -11.44 1.37 11.94
C ASN A 45 -12.01 0.41 13.00
N HIS A 46 -11.55 0.46 14.25
CA HIS A 46 -11.89 -0.52 15.29
C HIS A 46 -13.41 -0.65 15.53
N LYS A 47 -14.17 0.43 15.32
CA LYS A 47 -15.64 0.45 15.39
C LYS A 47 -16.35 -0.43 14.34
N LYS A 48 -15.65 -0.87 13.29
CA LYS A 48 -16.19 -1.79 12.26
C LYS A 48 -16.18 -3.25 12.71
N LEU A 49 -15.42 -3.60 13.75
CA LEU A 49 -15.44 -4.94 14.32
C LEU A 49 -16.74 -5.13 15.09
N ARG A 50 -17.60 -6.03 14.60
CA ARG A 50 -18.93 -6.27 15.21
C ARG A 50 -18.88 -7.23 16.39
N GLU A 51 -18.01 -8.23 16.33
CA GLU A 51 -17.86 -9.24 17.37
C GLU A 51 -16.38 -9.45 17.68
N GLU A 52 -16.00 -9.28 18.94
CA GLU A 52 -14.61 -9.35 19.40
C GLU A 52 -13.96 -10.72 19.15
N LYS A 53 -14.75 -11.79 19.12
CA LYS A 53 -14.28 -13.16 18.81
C LYS A 53 -13.61 -13.30 17.44
N TYR A 54 -13.88 -12.38 16.51
CA TYR A 54 -13.27 -12.38 15.17
C TYR A 54 -12.06 -11.46 15.04
N PHE A 55 -11.60 -10.85 16.13
CA PHE A 55 -10.51 -9.87 16.14
C PHE A 55 -9.26 -10.38 15.40
N ASP A 56 -8.75 -11.57 15.76
CA ASP A 56 -7.58 -12.18 15.12
C ASP A 56 -7.74 -12.29 13.60
N THR A 57 -8.91 -12.76 13.15
CA THR A 57 -9.20 -12.96 11.73
C THR A 57 -9.28 -11.62 11.01
N TRP A 58 -9.94 -10.65 11.63
CA TRP A 58 -10.10 -9.31 11.08
C TRP A 58 -8.76 -8.57 10.98
N MET A 59 -7.93 -8.62 12.03
CA MET A 59 -6.58 -8.06 12.05
C MET A 59 -5.66 -8.72 11.02
N THR A 60 -5.67 -10.05 10.95
CA THR A 60 -4.87 -10.80 9.97
C THR A 60 -5.26 -10.41 8.55
N ARG A 61 -6.56 -10.19 8.28
CA ARG A 61 -7.03 -9.73 6.96
C ARG A 61 -6.54 -8.31 6.62
N ILE A 62 -6.55 -7.39 7.58
CA ILE A 62 -5.99 -6.04 7.38
C ILE A 62 -4.50 -6.17 7.03
N LEU A 63 -3.74 -6.93 7.82
CA LEU A 63 -2.31 -7.13 7.59
C LEU A 63 -2.01 -7.70 6.20
N ILE A 64 -2.69 -8.79 5.81
CA ILE A 64 -2.48 -9.43 4.51
C ILE A 64 -2.78 -8.45 3.37
N ASN A 65 -3.83 -7.63 3.50
CA ASN A 65 -4.12 -6.60 2.51
C ASN A 65 -2.99 -5.57 2.41
N GLU A 66 -2.39 -5.16 3.53
CA GLU A 66 -1.24 -4.25 3.52
C GLU A 66 0.01 -4.90 2.92
N CYS A 67 0.28 -6.17 3.20
CA CYS A 67 1.35 -6.91 2.52
C CYS A 67 1.15 -6.89 1.00
N TYR A 68 -0.06 -7.16 0.51
CA TYR A 68 -0.35 -7.11 -0.93
C TYR A 68 -0.31 -5.69 -1.51
N ASN A 69 -0.68 -4.67 -0.74
CA ASN A 69 -0.53 -3.27 -1.17
C ASN A 69 0.94 -2.94 -1.40
N GLU A 70 1.79 -3.32 -0.46
CA GLU A 70 3.21 -3.05 -0.49
C GLU A 70 3.92 -3.83 -1.62
N ILE A 71 3.60 -5.11 -1.80
CA ILE A 71 4.10 -5.90 -2.94
C ILE A 71 3.72 -5.24 -4.28
N ARG A 72 2.46 -4.80 -4.41
CA ARG A 72 2.02 -4.10 -5.63
C ARG A 72 2.71 -2.76 -5.82
N ARG A 73 3.03 -2.05 -4.73
CA ARG A 73 3.77 -0.77 -4.77
C ARG A 73 5.20 -0.99 -5.24
N GLN A 74 5.90 -1.97 -4.68
CA GLN A 74 7.26 -2.33 -5.07
C GLN A 74 7.33 -2.76 -6.53
N LYS A 75 6.36 -3.56 -6.99
CA LYS A 75 6.29 -3.93 -8.41
C LYS A 75 6.17 -2.71 -9.32
N ARG A 76 5.27 -1.77 -9.02
CA ARG A 76 5.13 -0.54 -9.84
C ARG A 76 6.40 0.31 -9.89
N ILE A 77 7.21 0.29 -8.81
CA ILE A 77 8.49 1.01 -8.77
C ILE A 77 9.51 0.28 -9.64
N SER A 78 9.61 -1.04 -9.51
CA SER A 78 10.47 -1.86 -10.39
C SER A 78 10.11 -1.68 -11.87
N ASP A 79 8.81 -1.72 -12.20
CA ASP A 79 8.33 -1.54 -13.57
C ASP A 79 8.67 -0.14 -14.12
N TYR A 80 8.75 0.89 -13.26
CA TYR A 80 9.16 2.25 -13.66
C TYR A 80 10.67 2.35 -13.87
N ASP A 81 11.46 1.73 -12.98
CA ASP A 81 12.92 1.70 -13.10
C ASP A 81 13.37 0.90 -14.34
N GLU A 82 12.53 -0.01 -14.84
CA GLU A 82 12.74 -0.79 -16.06
C GLU A 82 12.34 -0.06 -17.37
N LEU A 83 11.70 1.12 -17.28
CA LEU A 83 11.40 1.91 -18.48
C LEU A 83 12.71 2.47 -19.07
N GLU A 84 12.93 2.24 -20.37
CA GLU A 84 14.02 2.91 -21.10
C GLU A 84 13.86 4.43 -21.01
N GLU A 85 14.97 5.14 -20.79
CA GLU A 85 15.00 6.60 -20.89
C GLU A 85 14.49 6.99 -22.28
N VAL A 86 13.32 7.63 -22.32
CA VAL A 86 12.75 8.17 -23.56
C VAL A 86 13.72 9.22 -24.08
N SER A 87 14.26 9.02 -25.27
CA SER A 87 15.16 10.00 -25.88
C SER A 87 14.41 11.31 -26.17
N ILE A 88 15.13 12.42 -26.24
CA ILE A 88 14.55 13.71 -26.64
C ILE A 88 13.98 13.60 -28.06
N GLU A 89 14.58 12.78 -28.94
CA GLU A 89 14.06 12.54 -30.28
C GLU A 89 12.72 11.79 -30.28
N ASP A 90 12.46 10.91 -29.30
CA ASP A 90 11.20 10.17 -29.19
C ASP A 90 10.05 11.06 -28.67
N LEU A 91 10.35 12.05 -27.82
CA LEU A 91 9.40 13.04 -27.32
C LEU A 91 8.81 13.90 -28.45
N ASP A 92 9.62 14.24 -29.46
CA ASP A 92 9.18 15.03 -30.62
C ASP A 92 8.22 14.27 -31.54
N ASN A 93 8.29 12.93 -31.52
CA ASN A 93 7.43 12.05 -32.31
C ASN A 93 6.13 11.64 -31.59
N LEU A 94 5.89 12.14 -30.37
CA LEU A 94 4.67 11.82 -29.64
C LEU A 94 3.42 12.45 -30.31
N PRO A 95 2.29 11.72 -30.37
CA PRO A 95 1.05 12.21 -30.98
C PRO A 95 0.45 13.43 -30.28
N LEU A 96 0.94 13.78 -29.08
CA LEU A 96 0.57 14.98 -28.34
C LEU A 96 1.07 16.28 -29.00
N ASN A 97 2.17 16.26 -29.75
CA ASN A 97 2.70 17.48 -30.39
C ASN A 97 1.75 18.02 -31.46
N GLY A 98 1.08 17.14 -32.20
CA GLY A 98 0.01 17.55 -33.13
C GLY A 98 -1.22 18.13 -32.43
N ILE A 99 -1.57 17.63 -31.23
CA ILE A 99 -2.72 18.10 -30.45
C ILE A 99 -2.45 19.48 -29.83
N ILE A 100 -1.23 19.74 -29.36
CA ILE A 100 -0.86 21.05 -28.80
C ILE A 100 -0.85 22.13 -29.90
N LEU A 101 -0.26 21.84 -31.06
CA LEU A 101 -0.21 22.79 -32.18
C LEU A 101 -1.60 23.09 -32.76
N THR A 102 -2.49 22.11 -32.80
CA THR A 102 -3.88 22.32 -33.24
C THR A 102 -4.70 23.12 -32.22
N ASN A 103 -4.46 22.97 -30.92
CA ASN A 103 -5.18 23.73 -29.89
C ASN A 103 -4.68 25.17 -29.75
N ILE A 104 -3.39 25.44 -29.94
CA ILE A 104 -2.83 26.81 -29.95
C ILE A 104 -3.38 27.60 -31.14
N ASN A 105 -3.47 27.00 -32.33
CA ASN A 105 -4.02 27.66 -33.53
C ASN A 105 -5.55 27.78 -33.53
N ARG A 106 -6.26 27.21 -32.55
CA ARG A 106 -7.73 27.30 -32.44
C ARG A 106 -8.20 28.44 -31.53
N GLN A 107 -7.28 29.12 -30.84
CA GLN A 107 -7.57 30.29 -29.99
C GLN A 107 -7.18 31.64 -30.65
N VAL A 108 -6.94 31.65 -31.97
CA VAL A 108 -6.75 32.89 -32.75
C VAL A 108 -7.81 32.97 -33.84
#